data_AF-A0A6P2CV58-F1
#
_entry.id   AF-A0A6P2CV58-F1
#
_cell.length_a   1.000
_cell.length_b   1.000
_cell.length_c   1.000
_cell.angle_alpha   90.00
_cell.angle_beta   90.00
_cell.angle_gamma   90.00
#
_symmetry.space_group_name_H-M   'P 1'
#
loop_
_entity.id
_entity.type
_entity.pdbx_description
1 polymer ?
#
loop_
_entity_poly.entity_id
_entity_poly.type
_entity_poly.pdbx_seq_one_letter_code
_entity_poly.pdbx_strand_id
1 'polypeptide(L)'
;MRREDCVELFKRIPETSHPQVNLVLRNQFVLSVDSVVRFEPTYLVFRGREGGTTDEGRAFFVPYEEIGYVRLERVVRLGELKQMYGETGYVDAEDRLSKGETQEDKADAAKLALDAKTPPSSGVTSLDPASIAKQNLLDRIRATRATVAGMSKGPDKK
;
A
#
# COMPACT_ATOMS: atom_id res chain seq x y z
N MET A 1 27.07 5.26 -3.85
CA MET A 1 26.63 5.55 -5.23
C MET A 1 27.25 6.86 -5.69
N ARG A 2 27.22 7.21 -6.99
CA ARG A 2 27.59 8.55 -7.48
C ARG A 2 26.34 9.43 -7.65
N ARG A 3 26.53 10.74 -7.81
CA ARG A 3 25.45 11.71 -7.99
C ARG A 3 24.63 11.40 -9.24
N GLU A 4 25.30 11.16 -10.36
CA GLU A 4 24.72 10.83 -11.65
C GLU A 4 23.82 9.59 -11.56
N ASP A 5 24.27 8.54 -10.86
CA ASP A 5 23.51 7.32 -10.64
C ASP A 5 22.19 7.61 -9.92
N CYS A 6 22.23 8.43 -8.86
CA CYS A 6 21.05 8.81 -8.11
C CYS A 6 20.09 9.66 -8.96
N VAL A 7 20.59 10.66 -9.68
CA VAL A 7 19.76 11.53 -10.52
C VAL A 7 19.05 10.70 -11.59
N GLU A 8 19.76 9.79 -12.26
CA GLU A 8 19.14 8.95 -13.27
C GLU A 8 18.13 7.96 -12.67
N LEU A 9 18.43 7.40 -11.49
CA LEU A 9 17.53 6.46 -10.84
C LEU A 9 16.20 7.13 -10.43
N PHE A 10 16.27 8.30 -9.79
CA PHE A 10 15.06 9.02 -9.36
C PHE A 10 14.24 9.57 -10.52
N LYS A 11 14.83 9.73 -11.73
CA LYS A 11 14.08 10.03 -12.96
C LYS A 11 13.30 8.83 -13.50
N ARG A 12 13.78 7.61 -13.25
CA ARG A 12 13.15 6.36 -13.71
C ARG A 12 12.03 5.92 -12.76
N ILE A 13 12.19 6.17 -11.47
CA ILE A 13 11.17 5.87 -10.46
C ILE A 13 10.05 6.91 -10.56
N PRO A 14 8.79 6.51 -10.79
CA PRO A 14 7.65 7.42 -10.80
C PRO A 14 7.57 8.23 -9.51
N GLU A 15 7.22 9.52 -9.59
CA GLU A 15 7.11 10.40 -8.42
C GLU A 15 6.12 9.87 -7.38
N THR A 16 5.03 9.24 -7.83
CA THR A 16 4.04 8.57 -6.97
C THR A 16 4.62 7.47 -6.09
N SER A 17 5.76 6.91 -6.49
CA SER A 17 6.46 5.84 -5.78
C SER A 17 7.60 6.35 -4.91
N HIS A 18 7.91 7.66 -4.93
CA HIS A 18 8.98 8.24 -4.10
C HIS A 18 8.77 8.02 -2.60
N PRO A 19 7.55 8.13 -2.02
CA PRO A 19 7.31 7.80 -0.61
C PRO A 19 7.62 6.35 -0.21
N GLN A 20 7.74 5.46 -1.20
CA GLN A 20 8.08 4.05 -1.02
C GLN A 20 9.57 3.79 -1.26
N VAL A 21 10.35 4.80 -1.61
CA VAL A 21 11.79 4.67 -1.84
C VAL A 21 12.51 4.69 -0.51
N ASN A 22 13.34 3.68 -0.29
CA ASN A 22 14.29 3.63 0.82
C ASN A 22 15.71 3.75 0.29
N LEU A 23 16.48 4.67 0.86
CA LEU A 23 17.93 4.67 0.78
C LEU A 23 18.46 3.72 1.84
N VAL A 24 19.21 2.70 1.43
CA VAL A 24 19.94 1.84 2.34
C VAL A 24 21.40 2.28 2.33
N LEU A 25 21.84 2.78 3.48
CA LEU A 25 23.21 3.25 3.67
C LEU A 25 24.16 2.06 3.84
N ARG A 26 25.47 2.30 3.67
CA ARG A 26 26.52 1.28 3.78
C ARG A 26 26.59 0.62 5.16
N ASN A 27 26.20 1.34 6.20
CA ASN A 27 26.06 0.82 7.57
C ASN A 27 24.71 0.10 7.80
N GLN A 28 23.96 -0.22 6.74
CA GLN A 28 22.64 -0.84 6.76
C GLN A 28 21.53 0.04 7.38
N PHE A 29 21.82 1.29 7.72
CA PHE A 29 20.80 2.24 8.15
C PHE A 29 19.85 2.54 6.99
N VAL A 30 18.55 2.64 7.29
CA VAL A 30 17.52 2.82 6.27
C VAL A 30 16.87 4.18 6.46
N LEU A 31 16.80 4.94 5.38
CA LEU A 31 16.10 6.23 5.33
C LEU A 31 14.99 6.13 4.29
N SER A 32 13.74 6.33 4.73
CA SER A 32 12.60 6.42 3.82
C SER A 32 12.51 7.83 3.27
N VAL A 33 12.43 7.92 1.95
CA VAL A 33 12.28 9.18 1.22
C VAL A 33 10.80 9.51 1.16
N ASP A 34 10.43 10.73 1.50
CA ASP A 34 9.09 11.30 1.28
C ASP A 34 9.11 12.16 0.01
N SER A 35 10.03 13.13 -0.02
CA SER A 35 10.24 13.98 -1.19
C SER A 35 11.71 14.35 -1.37
N VAL A 36 12.21 14.22 -2.60
CA VAL A 36 13.55 14.70 -2.96
C VAL A 36 13.48 16.21 -3.19
N VAL A 37 14.31 16.95 -2.47
CA VAL A 37 14.36 18.41 -2.58
C VAL A 37 15.39 18.83 -3.64
N ARG A 38 16.58 18.20 -3.61
CA ARG A 38 17.72 18.64 -4.44
C ARG A 38 18.87 17.63 -4.48
N PHE A 39 19.58 17.63 -5.61
CA PHE A 39 20.83 16.89 -5.82
C PHE A 39 22.04 17.85 -5.81
N GLU A 40 22.67 18.02 -4.64
CA GLU A 40 23.92 18.79 -4.53
C GLU A 40 25.10 18.03 -5.15
N PRO A 41 26.26 18.68 -5.38
CA PRO A 41 27.44 18.01 -5.94
C PRO A 41 27.93 16.80 -5.14
N THR A 42 27.86 16.84 -3.80
CA THR A 42 28.46 15.81 -2.92
C THR A 42 27.46 15.05 -2.05
N TYR A 43 26.21 15.52 -1.93
CA TYR A 43 25.18 14.88 -1.13
C TYR A 43 23.77 15.06 -1.73
N LEU A 44 22.85 14.19 -1.30
CA LEU A 44 21.43 14.25 -1.61
C LEU A 44 20.67 14.96 -0.48
N VAL A 45 19.75 15.85 -0.83
CA VAL A 45 18.85 16.55 0.11
C VAL A 45 17.42 16.09 -0.10
N PHE A 46 16.80 15.57 0.94
CA PHE A 46 15.41 15.10 0.89
C PHE A 46 14.73 15.23 2.25
N ARG A 47 13.40 15.25 2.22
CA ARG A 47 12.56 15.07 3.40
C ARG A 47 12.19 13.59 3.52
N GLY A 48 12.16 13.06 4.73
CA GLY A 48 11.87 11.64 4.95
C GLY A 48 11.68 11.27 6.41
N ARG A 49 11.95 10.00 6.72
CA ARG A 49 11.98 9.44 8.08
C ARG A 49 13.06 8.37 8.20
N GLU A 50 13.46 8.09 9.44
CA GLU A 50 14.33 6.96 9.73
C GLU A 50 13.52 5.66 9.72
N GLY A 51 14.09 4.61 9.13
CA GLY A 51 13.48 3.28 9.09
C GLY A 51 13.22 2.75 10.49
N GLY A 52 12.02 2.19 10.71
CA GLY A 52 11.58 1.71 12.02
C GLY A 52 11.05 2.79 12.97
N THR A 53 11.04 4.05 12.54
CA THR A 53 10.44 5.16 13.29
C THR A 53 9.15 5.66 12.64
N THR A 54 8.31 6.30 13.45
CA THR A 54 7.11 7.03 13.01
C THR A 54 7.37 8.53 12.86
N ASP A 55 8.64 8.96 12.99
CA ASP A 55 8.99 10.38 12.99
C ASP A 55 9.14 10.89 11.56
N GLU A 56 8.08 11.49 11.06
CA GLU A 56 7.98 11.97 9.68
C GLU A 56 8.55 13.38 9.48
N GLY A 57 8.90 13.68 8.23
CA GLY A 57 9.20 15.03 7.79
C GLY A 57 10.55 15.60 8.22
N ARG A 58 11.49 14.74 8.63
CA ARG A 58 12.86 15.14 8.93
C ARG A 58 13.60 15.46 7.63
N ALA A 59 14.47 16.48 7.68
CA ALA A 59 15.38 16.78 6.59
C ALA A 59 16.64 15.94 6.71
N PHE A 60 17.07 15.34 5.60
CA PHE A 60 18.28 14.53 5.51
C PHE A 60 19.25 15.12 4.49
N PHE A 61 20.53 15.04 4.84
CA PHE A 61 21.67 15.44 4.01
C PHE A 61 22.62 14.25 3.93
N VAL A 62 22.52 13.47 2.86
CA VAL A 62 23.19 12.16 2.77
C VAL A 62 24.27 12.20 1.71
N PRO A 63 25.56 12.01 2.07
CA PRO A 63 26.63 11.87 1.09
C PRO A 63 26.35 10.72 0.13
N TYR A 64 26.59 10.89 -1.17
CA TYR A 64 26.32 9.82 -2.14
C TYR A 64 27.15 8.56 -1.87
N GLU A 65 28.36 8.73 -1.32
CA GLU A 65 29.25 7.63 -0.96
C GLU A 65 28.69 6.74 0.15
N GLU A 66 27.83 7.26 1.02
CA GLU A 66 27.18 6.49 2.08
C GLU A 66 26.00 5.67 1.56
N ILE A 67 25.45 6.02 0.40
CA ILE A 67 24.34 5.27 -0.20
C ILE A 67 24.88 3.96 -0.78
N GLY A 68 24.48 2.84 -0.17
CA GLY A 68 24.78 1.49 -0.63
C GLY A 68 23.90 1.11 -1.82
N TYR A 69 22.58 1.19 -1.64
CA TYR A 69 21.60 0.93 -2.69
C TYR A 69 20.26 1.61 -2.39
N VAL A 70 19.36 1.58 -3.37
CA VAL A 70 17.99 2.09 -3.28
C VAL A 70 17.02 0.93 -3.49
N ARG A 71 15.94 0.88 -2.71
CA ARG A 71 14.89 -0.13 -2.86
C ARG A 71 13.51 0.50 -2.76
N LEU A 72 12.51 -0.17 -3.34
CA LEU A 72 11.10 0.15 -3.11
C LEU A 72 10.58 -0.72 -1.97
N GLU A 73 9.93 -0.10 -0.97
CA GLU A 73 9.33 -0.77 0.20
C GLU A 73 7.95 -1.33 -0.12
N ARG A 74 7.87 -2.05 -1.24
CA ARG A 74 6.71 -2.84 -1.65
C ARG A 74 7.15 -3.91 -2.63
N VAL A 75 6.24 -4.84 -2.90
CA VAL A 75 6.41 -5.79 -4.00
C VAL A 75 6.33 -5.01 -5.32
N VAL A 76 7.32 -5.23 -6.18
CA VAL A 76 7.40 -4.67 -7.53
C VAL A 76 7.45 -5.85 -8.50
N ARG A 77 6.48 -5.92 -9.41
CA ARG A 77 6.45 -6.98 -10.44
C ARG A 77 7.53 -6.73 -11.49
N LEU A 78 8.00 -7.77 -12.18
CA LEU A 78 9.07 -7.58 -13.18
C LEU A 78 8.62 -6.68 -14.32
N GLY A 79 7.36 -6.81 -14.76
CA GLY A 79 6.80 -5.94 -15.81
C GLY A 79 6.79 -4.47 -15.43
N GLU A 80 6.47 -4.16 -14.18
CA GLU A 80 6.52 -2.79 -13.67
C GLU A 80 7.95 -2.26 -13.61
N LEU A 81 8.88 -3.07 -13.08
CA LEU A 81 10.28 -2.67 -13.01
C LEU A 81 10.84 -2.37 -14.40
N LYS A 82 10.53 -3.22 -15.40
CA LYS A 82 10.92 -3.01 -16.81
C LYS A 82 10.31 -1.74 -17.41
N GLN A 83 9.05 -1.43 -17.08
CA GLN A 83 8.41 -0.17 -17.51
C GLN A 83 9.12 1.07 -16.96
N MET A 84 9.68 1.03 -15.74
CA MET A 84 10.49 2.13 -15.19
C MET A 84 11.74 2.42 -16.04
N TYR A 85 12.23 1.44 -16.79
CA TYR A 85 13.35 1.57 -17.72
C TYR A 85 12.90 1.79 -19.19
N GLY A 86 11.61 2.02 -19.43
CA GLY A 86 11.05 2.29 -20.76
C GLY A 86 10.86 1.04 -21.62
N GLU A 87 11.03 -0.17 -21.06
CA GLU A 87 10.75 -1.41 -21.79
C GLU A 87 9.24 -1.62 -21.92
N THR A 88 8.76 -1.71 -23.16
CA THR A 88 7.35 -2.00 -23.48
C THR A 88 7.18 -3.42 -23.98
N GLY A 89 6.05 -4.07 -23.67
CA GLY A 89 5.71 -5.39 -24.22
C GLY A 89 6.25 -6.59 -23.44
N TYR A 90 6.93 -6.37 -22.30
CA TYR A 90 7.21 -7.45 -21.38
C TYR A 90 5.92 -7.86 -20.66
N VAL A 91 5.53 -9.12 -20.85
CA VAL A 91 4.44 -9.73 -20.11
C VAL A 91 5.05 -10.70 -19.12
N ASP A 92 4.99 -10.34 -17.85
CA ASP A 92 5.46 -11.19 -16.76
C ASP A 92 4.61 -12.47 -16.71
N ALA A 93 5.23 -13.61 -16.35
CA ALA A 93 4.51 -14.86 -16.16
C ALA A 93 3.45 -14.70 -15.06
N GLU A 94 3.78 -13.99 -13.98
CA GLU A 94 2.82 -13.65 -12.92
C GLU A 94 1.67 -12.77 -13.44
N ASP A 95 1.93 -11.84 -14.36
CA ASP A 95 0.89 -11.03 -15.00
C ASP A 95 -0.06 -11.86 -15.89
N ARG A 96 0.43 -12.95 -16.50
CA ARG A 96 -0.40 -13.88 -17.28
C ARG A 96 -1.34 -14.67 -16.37
N LEU A 97 -0.84 -15.16 -15.24
CA LEU A 97 -1.65 -15.90 -14.27
C LEU A 97 -2.74 -15.02 -13.65
N SER A 98 -2.42 -13.80 -13.20
CA SER A 98 -3.44 -12.91 -12.61
C SER A 98 -4.51 -12.43 -13.61
N LYS A 99 -4.17 -12.25 -14.89
CA LYS A 99 -5.15 -11.88 -15.93
C LYS A 99 -6.04 -13.05 -16.35
N GLY A 100 -5.55 -14.28 -16.28
CA GLY A 100 -6.33 -15.50 -16.52
C GLY A 100 -7.44 -15.69 -15.49
N GLU A 101 -7.11 -15.53 -14.20
CA GLU A 101 -8.07 -15.65 -13.09
C GLU A 101 -9.21 -14.62 -13.19
N THR A 102 -8.91 -13.39 -13.61
CA THR A 102 -9.94 -12.33 -13.75
C THR A 102 -10.90 -12.58 -14.93
N GLN A 103 -10.47 -13.31 -15.96
CA GLN A 103 -11.34 -13.66 -17.10
C GLN A 103 -12.23 -14.86 -16.81
N GLU A 104 -11.73 -15.86 -16.08
CA GLU A 104 -12.52 -17.03 -15.68
C GLU A 104 -13.61 -16.63 -14.67
N ASP A 105 -13.31 -15.81 -13.66
CA ASP A 105 -14.31 -15.32 -12.70
C ASP A 105 -15.39 -14.44 -13.36
N LYS A 106 -15.01 -13.63 -14.36
CA LYS A 106 -15.98 -12.79 -15.10
C LYS A 106 -16.83 -13.61 -16.07
N ALA A 107 -16.30 -14.69 -16.61
CA ALA A 107 -17.03 -15.62 -17.46
C ALA A 107 -17.98 -16.53 -16.65
N ASP A 108 -17.58 -16.97 -15.45
CA ASP A 108 -18.45 -17.73 -14.55
C ASP A 108 -19.52 -16.85 -13.90
N ALA A 109 -19.21 -15.61 -13.51
CA ALA A 109 -20.22 -14.65 -13.05
C ALA A 109 -21.24 -14.30 -14.16
N ALA A 110 -20.80 -14.22 -15.42
CA ALA A 110 -21.70 -14.00 -16.56
C ALA A 110 -22.56 -15.23 -16.90
N LYS A 111 -22.05 -16.45 -16.70
CA LYS A 111 -22.84 -17.69 -16.84
C LYS A 111 -23.86 -17.85 -15.71
N LEU A 112 -23.50 -17.53 -14.47
CA LEU A 112 -24.40 -17.55 -13.31
C LEU A 112 -25.52 -16.49 -13.38
N ALA A 113 -25.32 -15.40 -14.13
CA ALA A 113 -26.31 -14.35 -14.31
C ALA A 113 -27.38 -14.65 -15.39
N LEU A 114 -27.16 -15.63 -16.27
CA LEU A 114 -28.09 -15.97 -17.36
C LEU A 114 -29.18 -16.97 -16.95
N ASP A 115 -29.00 -17.72 -15.86
CA ASP A 115 -29.98 -18.70 -15.35
C ASP A 115 -30.95 -18.13 -14.29
N ALA A 116 -30.77 -16.88 -13.86
CA ALA A 116 -31.63 -16.27 -12.84
C ALA A 116 -32.91 -15.65 -13.44
N LYS A 117 -33.77 -16.48 -14.04
CA LYS A 117 -35.17 -16.10 -14.32
C LYS A 117 -35.96 -16.20 -13.02
N THR A 118 -36.09 -15.07 -12.32
CA THR A 118 -36.80 -14.97 -11.03
C THR A 118 -38.33 -15.06 -11.22
N PRO A 119 -39.05 -15.90 -10.44
CA PRO A 119 -40.37 -15.55 -9.96
C PRO A 119 -40.26 -14.74 -8.64
N PRO A 120 -41.22 -13.84 -8.33
CA PRO A 120 -41.14 -13.04 -7.13
C PRO A 120 -41.69 -13.82 -5.94
N SER A 121 -40.96 -13.90 -4.82
CA SER A 121 -41.57 -14.15 -3.51
C SER A 121 -40.61 -13.87 -2.35
N SER A 122 -41.00 -12.87 -1.56
CA SER A 122 -41.17 -12.89 -0.10
C SER A 122 -40.03 -13.40 0.80
N GLY A 123 -39.60 -12.48 1.67
CA GLY A 123 -38.69 -12.61 2.81
C GLY A 123 -38.34 -14.01 3.30
N VAL A 124 -37.04 -14.33 3.26
CA VAL A 124 -36.44 -15.39 4.07
C VAL A 124 -35.13 -14.85 4.62
N THR A 125 -35.05 -14.75 5.95
CA THR A 125 -33.82 -14.58 6.70
C THR A 125 -32.80 -15.63 6.26
N SER A 126 -31.72 -15.21 5.63
CA SER A 126 -30.66 -16.09 5.14
C SER A 126 -29.92 -16.75 6.31
N LEU A 127 -30.03 -18.07 6.43
CA LEU A 127 -29.28 -18.94 7.35
C LEU A 127 -27.83 -19.18 6.89
N ASP A 128 -27.21 -18.18 6.29
CA ASP A 128 -25.81 -18.26 5.88
C ASP A 128 -24.89 -18.02 7.11
N PRO A 129 -23.97 -18.95 7.44
CA PRO A 129 -23.08 -18.82 8.61
C PRO A 129 -22.23 -17.54 8.56
N ALA A 130 -21.87 -17.04 7.37
CA ALA A 130 -21.13 -15.79 7.24
C ALA A 130 -21.98 -14.56 7.62
N SER A 131 -23.26 -14.59 7.26
CA SER A 131 -24.24 -13.56 7.62
C SER A 131 -24.52 -13.53 9.13
N ILE A 132 -24.61 -14.70 9.77
CA ILE A 132 -24.76 -14.82 11.24
C ILE A 132 -23.52 -14.29 11.97
N ALA A 133 -22.31 -14.60 11.48
CA ALA A 133 -21.05 -14.11 12.06
C ALA A 133 -20.96 -12.58 12.00
N LYS A 134 -21.36 -11.98 10.87
CA LYS A 134 -21.40 -10.53 10.68
C LYS A 134 -22.39 -9.86 11.64
N GLN A 135 -23.58 -10.45 11.82
CA GLN A 135 -24.59 -9.94 12.75
C GLN A 135 -24.07 -9.92 14.20
N ASN A 136 -23.47 -11.01 14.65
CA ASN A 136 -22.91 -11.15 16.00
C ASN A 136 -21.74 -10.19 16.28
N LEU A 137 -20.94 -9.87 15.25
CA LEU A 137 -19.87 -8.89 15.36
C LEU A 137 -20.43 -7.47 15.50
N LEU A 138 -21.43 -7.13 14.68
CA LEU A 138 -22.08 -5.82 14.70
C LEU A 138 -22.80 -5.56 16.04
N ASP A 139 -23.45 -6.57 16.61
CA ASP A 139 -24.12 -6.45 17.91
C ASP A 139 -23.11 -6.27 19.06
N ARG A 140 -21.95 -6.93 18.99
CA ARG A 140 -20.84 -6.68 19.94
C ARG A 140 -20.33 -5.25 19.88
N ILE A 141 -20.14 -4.69 18.68
CA ILE A 141 -19.70 -3.30 18.48
C ILE A 141 -20.74 -2.30 19.01
N ARG A 142 -22.04 -2.56 18.78
CA ARG A 142 -23.12 -1.72 19.30
C ARG A 142 -23.19 -1.76 20.82
N ALA A 143 -23.07 -2.94 21.42
CA ALA A 143 -23.05 -3.11 22.87
C ALA A 143 -21.90 -2.33 23.51
N THR A 144 -20.68 -2.45 22.98
CA THR A 144 -19.51 -1.73 23.52
C THR A 144 -19.64 -0.22 23.38
N ARG A 145 -20.18 0.27 22.26
CA ARG A 145 -20.39 1.71 22.05
C ARG A 145 -21.42 2.30 23.01
N ALA A 146 -22.45 1.53 23.36
CA ALA A 146 -23.45 1.95 24.35
C ALA A 146 -22.86 2.04 25.77
N THR A 147 -21.96 1.14 26.15
CA THR A 147 -21.29 1.17 27.47
C THR A 147 -20.35 2.37 27.61
N VAL A 148 -19.63 2.73 26.54
CA VAL A 148 -18.72 3.89 26.54
C VAL A 148 -19.48 5.22 26.59
N ALA A 149 -20.67 5.30 26.00
CA ALA A 149 -21.52 6.50 26.07
C ALA A 149 -22.10 6.76 27.48
N GLY A 150 -22.22 5.72 28.32
CA GLY A 150 -22.78 5.82 29.68
C GLY A 150 -21.81 6.33 30.76
N MET A 151 -20.50 6.37 30.50
CA MET A 151 -19.48 6.68 31.53
C MET A 151 -19.16 8.18 31.68
N SER A 152 -19.85 9.08 30.98
CA SER A 152 -19.51 10.53 30.91
C SER A 152 -20.34 11.45 31.82
N LYS A 153 -21.22 10.94 32.69
CA LYS A 153 -21.87 11.75 33.73
C LYS A 153 -21.17 11.53 35.07
N GLY A 154 -20.25 12.44 35.41
CA GLY A 154 -19.47 12.42 36.65
C GLY A 154 -20.28 12.71 37.92
N PRO A 155 -19.70 12.52 39.12
CA PRO A 155 -20.31 12.96 40.36
C PRO A 155 -19.81 14.36 40.76
N ASP A 156 -20.76 15.26 41.00
CA ASP A 156 -20.59 16.57 41.63
C ASP A 156 -19.94 16.44 43.01
N LYS A 157 -18.92 17.28 43.27
CA LYS A 157 -18.34 17.48 44.60
C LYS A 157 -19.26 18.36 45.44
N LYS A 158 -19.62 17.88 46.63
CA LYS A 158 -20.01 18.73 47.77
C LYS A 158 -18.81 18.94 48.69
#